data_AF-A0A7Y8DIW7-F1
#
_entry.id   AF-A0A7Y8DIW7-F1
#
_cell.length_a   1.000
_cell.length_b   1.000
_cell.length_c   1.000
_cell.angle_alpha   90.00
_cell.angle_beta   90.00
_cell.angle_gamma   90.00
#
_symmetry.space_group_name_H-M   'P 1'
#
loop_
_entity.id
_entity.type
_entity.pdbx_description
1 polymer ?
#
loop_
_entity_poly.entity_id
_entity_poly.type
_entity_poly.pdbx_seq_one_letter_code
_entity_poly.pdbx_strand_id
1 'polypeptide(L)'
;MDFPLTVPPSKKHQSFLWSPICTDLDQLDAHVAIIGMPFGKAYVAEHITNDQSRAPDAIRAMSDRICRALHHYDFDVGGPIYDNRALKVVDCGNVPADPSDLSSHGLRAEQAVRKILGAGAMPIVLGGDHSIPIPILRAYEGRGPITLIHIDAHLDWRDEINGVRDGLSSPIRRASEMEHISEIFQIGLRAQGSGRQTDFQAAVDYGAHLITAYEVHDNGMQSVLDRIPDNGNYYLTIDADGLDPSIMPGVAGPALGGITYVQMRKLIHGLVNKGKVVGMDIVEITPTTDVNNISCITAGRLIVNLIGAAVRADYFDAPPL
;
A
#
# COMPACT_ATOMS: atom_id res chain seq x y z
N MET A 1 -21.17 10.74 -21.86
CA MET A 1 -20.38 9.58 -21.39
C MET A 1 -19.98 9.94 -19.98
N ASP A 2 -20.44 9.16 -19.00
CA ASP A 2 -19.99 9.35 -17.63
C ASP A 2 -18.49 9.07 -17.57
N PHE A 3 -17.76 9.90 -16.82
CA PHE A 3 -16.33 9.77 -16.71
C PHE A 3 -16.01 8.46 -15.96
N PRO A 4 -15.22 7.54 -16.54
CA PRO A 4 -15.10 6.17 -16.04
C PRO A 4 -14.40 6.13 -14.68
N LEU A 5 -14.84 5.22 -13.80
CA LEU A 5 -14.26 5.07 -12.47
C LEU A 5 -12.81 4.57 -12.53
N THR A 6 -12.53 3.59 -13.40
CA THR A 6 -11.17 3.15 -13.72
C THR A 6 -10.94 3.06 -15.23
N VAL A 7 -9.68 3.13 -15.63
CA VAL A 7 -9.22 3.00 -17.02
C VAL A 7 -8.09 1.97 -17.10
N PRO A 8 -7.88 1.29 -18.24
CA PRO A 8 -6.78 0.35 -18.37
C PRO A 8 -5.42 1.04 -18.11
N PRO A 9 -4.39 0.28 -17.70
CA PRO A 9 -3.02 0.79 -17.65
C PRO A 9 -2.60 1.39 -19.00
N SER A 10 -1.66 2.34 -18.99
CA SER A 10 -1.16 2.96 -20.23
C SER A 10 -0.73 1.89 -21.25
N LYS A 11 -1.03 2.09 -22.54
CA LYS A 11 -0.73 1.12 -23.63
C LYS A 11 0.74 0.66 -23.71
N LYS A 12 1.66 1.41 -23.10
CA LYS A 12 3.09 1.05 -23.02
C LYS A 12 3.38 -0.04 -21.97
N HIS A 13 2.47 -0.25 -21.03
CA HIS A 13 2.66 -1.11 -19.86
C HIS A 13 1.52 -2.14 -19.82
N GLN A 14 1.88 -3.40 -19.59
CA GLN A 14 0.90 -4.49 -19.43
C GLN A 14 0.31 -4.45 -18.01
N SER A 15 -0.70 -5.27 -17.73
CA SER A 15 -1.20 -5.46 -16.37
C SER A 15 -0.13 -6.02 -15.43
N PHE A 16 -0.33 -5.85 -14.12
CA PHE A 16 0.53 -6.42 -13.10
C PHE A 16 0.53 -7.95 -13.18
N LEU A 17 1.71 -8.55 -13.33
CA LEU A 17 1.90 -10.00 -13.50
C LEU A 17 1.00 -10.60 -14.59
N TRP A 18 0.77 -9.84 -15.67
CA TRP A 18 -0.04 -10.25 -16.82
C TRP A 18 -1.49 -10.64 -16.46
N SER A 19 -2.00 -10.15 -15.32
CA SER A 19 -3.34 -10.44 -14.83
C SER A 19 -4.41 -9.97 -15.81
N PRO A 20 -5.57 -10.66 -15.92
CA PRO A 20 -6.71 -10.16 -16.69
C PRO A 20 -7.11 -8.74 -16.25
N ILE A 21 -7.47 -7.89 -17.21
CA ILE A 21 -7.90 -6.52 -16.94
C ILE A 21 -9.42 -6.46 -16.77
N CYS A 22 -9.91 -5.81 -15.71
CA CYS A 22 -11.33 -5.54 -15.48
C CYS A 22 -11.53 -4.06 -15.07
N THR A 23 -12.07 -3.23 -15.95
CA THR A 23 -12.30 -1.80 -15.65
C THR A 23 -13.75 -1.47 -15.26
N ASP A 24 -14.66 -2.43 -15.45
CA ASP A 24 -16.01 -2.36 -14.94
C ASP A 24 -16.07 -3.07 -13.58
N LEU A 25 -15.89 -2.31 -12.51
CA LEU A 25 -15.85 -2.84 -11.15
C LEU A 25 -17.19 -3.44 -10.69
N ASP A 26 -18.30 -3.19 -11.38
CA ASP A 26 -19.59 -3.84 -11.08
C ASP A 26 -19.64 -5.29 -11.58
N GLN A 27 -18.69 -5.70 -12.43
CA GLN A 27 -18.52 -7.05 -12.94
C GLN A 27 -17.26 -7.75 -12.36
N LEU A 28 -16.67 -7.20 -11.30
CA LEU A 28 -15.45 -7.72 -10.72
C LEU A 28 -15.67 -9.09 -10.06
N ASP A 29 -14.97 -10.11 -10.57
CA ASP A 29 -14.90 -11.46 -10.00
C ASP A 29 -13.43 -11.79 -9.75
N ALA A 30 -12.96 -11.52 -8.53
CA ALA A 30 -11.56 -11.64 -8.15
C ALA A 30 -11.41 -12.05 -6.69
N HIS A 31 -10.33 -12.79 -6.40
CA HIS A 31 -9.85 -12.96 -5.03
C HIS A 31 -8.93 -11.79 -4.62
N VAL A 32 -8.16 -11.27 -5.58
CA VAL A 32 -7.25 -10.13 -5.41
C VAL A 32 -7.44 -9.14 -6.55
N ALA A 33 -7.61 -7.86 -6.20
CA ALA A 33 -7.78 -6.78 -7.17
C ALA A 33 -6.59 -5.82 -7.09
N ILE A 34 -5.78 -5.76 -8.14
CA ILE A 34 -4.70 -4.77 -8.29
C ILE A 34 -5.29 -3.49 -8.84
N ILE A 35 -5.07 -2.33 -8.23
CA ILE A 35 -5.57 -1.05 -8.74
C ILE A 35 -4.53 0.05 -8.57
N GLY A 36 -4.38 0.92 -9.57
CA GLY A 36 -3.49 2.07 -9.48
C GLY A 36 -4.24 3.34 -9.08
N MET A 37 -3.64 4.13 -8.19
CA MET A 37 -4.18 5.41 -7.73
C MET A 37 -3.11 6.50 -7.86
N PRO A 38 -2.88 7.00 -9.08
CA PRO A 38 -1.72 7.85 -9.39
C PRO A 38 -1.74 9.26 -8.77
N PHE A 39 -2.90 9.81 -8.41
CA PHE A 39 -3.00 11.23 -8.04
C PHE A 39 -3.40 11.43 -6.58
N GLY A 40 -2.50 12.01 -5.79
CA GLY A 40 -2.81 12.36 -4.41
C GLY A 40 -3.41 13.75 -4.25
N LYS A 41 -3.49 14.21 -3.00
CA LYS A 41 -3.98 15.53 -2.60
C LYS A 41 -2.80 16.43 -2.26
N ALA A 42 -2.46 17.31 -3.19
CA ALA A 42 -1.34 18.23 -3.05
C ALA A 42 -1.59 19.35 -2.02
N TYR A 43 -0.53 19.74 -1.31
CA TYR A 43 -0.51 20.92 -0.41
C TYR A 43 -0.34 22.25 -1.12
N VAL A 44 0.15 22.23 -2.37
CA VAL A 44 0.38 23.38 -3.23
C VAL A 44 0.12 22.98 -4.69
N ALA A 45 -0.23 23.94 -5.55
CA ALA A 45 -0.67 23.66 -6.92
C ALA A 45 0.42 22.97 -7.77
N GLU A 46 1.69 23.29 -7.51
CA GLU A 46 2.85 22.75 -8.22
C GLU A 46 3.01 21.23 -8.02
N HIS A 47 2.42 20.67 -6.96
CA HIS A 47 2.53 19.26 -6.60
C HIS A 47 1.29 18.44 -6.99
N ILE A 48 0.30 19.04 -7.67
CA ILE A 48 -0.90 18.31 -8.15
C ILE A 48 -0.50 17.16 -9.09
N THR A 49 0.51 17.38 -9.92
CA THR A 49 1.17 16.34 -10.71
C THR A 49 2.59 16.18 -10.20
N ASN A 50 2.92 14.99 -9.73
CA ASN A 50 4.25 14.66 -9.23
C ASN A 50 4.78 13.39 -9.92
N ASP A 51 6.02 13.01 -9.62
CA ASP A 51 6.62 11.83 -10.25
C ASP A 51 5.90 10.53 -9.85
N GLN A 52 5.40 10.50 -8.62
CA GLN A 52 4.68 9.37 -8.04
C GLN A 52 3.44 8.99 -8.85
N SER A 53 2.83 9.93 -9.57
CA SER A 53 1.73 9.62 -10.50
C SER A 53 2.08 8.66 -11.63
N ARG A 54 3.37 8.38 -11.86
CA ARG A 54 3.84 7.38 -12.82
C ARG A 54 4.09 6.00 -12.20
N ALA A 55 4.12 5.90 -10.87
CA ALA A 55 4.47 4.67 -10.16
C ALA A 55 3.57 3.47 -10.51
N PRO A 56 2.23 3.59 -10.62
CA PRO A 56 1.39 2.42 -10.89
C PRO A 56 1.76 1.71 -12.19
N ASP A 57 2.00 2.48 -13.25
CA ASP A 57 2.38 1.94 -14.55
C ASP A 57 3.85 1.48 -14.59
N ALA A 58 4.74 2.16 -13.86
CA ALA A 58 6.15 1.76 -13.73
C ALA A 58 6.32 0.42 -13.00
N ILE A 59 5.57 0.19 -11.93
CA ILE A 59 5.56 -1.09 -11.20
C ILE A 59 5.06 -2.21 -12.11
N ARG A 60 3.94 -1.99 -12.81
CA ARG A 60 3.40 -2.96 -13.77
C ARG A 60 4.39 -3.34 -14.86
N ALA A 61 5.15 -2.36 -15.37
CA ALA A 61 6.19 -2.57 -16.38
C ALA A 61 7.28 -3.54 -15.91
N MET A 62 7.48 -3.69 -14.60
CA MET A 62 8.49 -4.58 -14.04
C MET A 62 8.01 -6.02 -13.85
N SER A 63 6.80 -6.39 -14.30
CA SER A 63 6.22 -7.74 -14.10
C SER A 63 7.20 -8.87 -14.48
N ASP A 64 7.84 -8.79 -15.65
CA ASP A 64 8.83 -9.79 -16.12
C ASP A 64 10.10 -9.87 -15.24
N ARG A 65 10.40 -8.80 -14.50
CA ARG A 65 11.54 -8.70 -13.57
C ARG A 65 11.15 -9.15 -12.16
N ILE A 66 9.90 -8.94 -11.76
CA ILE A 66 9.32 -9.34 -10.47
C ILE A 66 9.10 -10.85 -10.43
N CYS A 67 8.57 -11.42 -11.52
CA CYS A 67 8.27 -12.83 -11.67
C CYS A 67 8.56 -13.28 -13.10
N ARG A 68 9.27 -14.40 -13.27
CA ARG A 68 9.51 -14.97 -14.61
C ARG A 68 8.33 -15.79 -15.13
N ALA A 69 7.67 -16.52 -14.23
CA ALA A 69 6.46 -17.28 -14.52
C ALA A 69 5.78 -17.65 -13.20
N LEU A 70 4.45 -17.57 -13.14
CA LEU A 70 3.66 -17.79 -11.93
C LEU A 70 3.77 -19.21 -11.34
N HIS A 71 4.07 -20.19 -12.19
CA HIS A 71 4.17 -21.61 -11.85
C HIS A 71 5.60 -22.06 -11.48
N HIS A 72 6.59 -21.17 -11.57
CA HIS A 72 7.96 -21.49 -11.16
C HIS A 72 8.10 -21.45 -9.64
N TYR A 73 9.07 -22.21 -9.13
CA TYR A 73 9.38 -22.20 -7.70
C TYR A 73 9.94 -20.84 -7.28
N ASP A 74 9.31 -20.22 -6.30
CA ASP A 74 9.75 -18.98 -5.68
C ASP A 74 10.18 -19.25 -4.23
N PHE A 75 11.42 -18.90 -3.90
CA PHE A 75 12.02 -19.16 -2.58
C PHE A 75 11.53 -18.21 -1.49
N ASP A 76 10.99 -17.04 -1.87
CA ASP A 76 10.44 -16.11 -0.88
C ASP A 76 9.10 -16.61 -0.34
N VAL A 77 8.36 -17.40 -1.11
CA VAL A 77 7.05 -17.94 -0.68
C VAL A 77 7.07 -19.46 -0.48
N GLY A 78 8.07 -20.17 -0.99
CA GLY A 78 8.22 -21.63 -0.82
C GLY A 78 7.42 -22.44 -1.84
N GLY A 79 7.53 -22.10 -3.13
CA GLY A 79 6.84 -22.80 -4.23
C GLY A 79 6.27 -21.82 -5.27
N PRO A 80 5.39 -22.29 -6.18
CA PRO A 80 4.63 -21.41 -7.08
C PRO A 80 3.88 -20.33 -6.32
N ILE A 81 3.68 -19.15 -6.94
CA ILE A 81 3.06 -18.00 -6.27
C ILE A 81 1.63 -18.34 -5.85
N TYR A 82 0.86 -18.99 -6.73
CA TYR A 82 -0.53 -19.40 -6.45
C TYR A 82 -0.65 -20.82 -5.91
N ASP A 83 0.46 -21.49 -5.59
CA ASP A 83 0.46 -22.86 -5.07
C ASP A 83 -0.37 -23.85 -5.91
N ASN A 84 -0.39 -23.64 -7.24
CA ASN A 84 -1.21 -24.38 -8.21
C ASN A 84 -2.74 -24.31 -7.99
N ARG A 85 -3.24 -23.33 -7.22
CA ARG A 85 -4.67 -23.09 -6.99
C ARG A 85 -5.26 -22.17 -8.05
N ALA A 86 -6.59 -22.22 -8.20
CA ALA A 86 -7.35 -21.38 -9.12
C ALA A 86 -7.57 -19.96 -8.56
N LEU A 87 -6.48 -19.22 -8.32
CA LEU A 87 -6.54 -17.86 -7.81
C LEU A 87 -6.89 -16.87 -8.92
N LYS A 88 -7.97 -16.08 -8.72
CA LYS A 88 -8.34 -14.98 -9.62
C LYS A 88 -7.69 -13.68 -9.14
N VAL A 89 -6.55 -13.33 -9.74
CA VAL A 89 -5.94 -12.01 -9.60
C VAL A 89 -6.33 -11.17 -10.81
N VAL A 90 -6.91 -9.99 -10.58
CA VAL A 90 -7.43 -9.12 -11.63
C VAL A 90 -6.81 -7.73 -11.50
N ASP A 91 -6.36 -7.16 -12.62
CA ASP A 91 -5.88 -5.78 -12.67
C ASP A 91 -7.04 -4.84 -13.04
N CYS A 92 -7.43 -4.00 -12.10
CA CYS A 92 -8.53 -3.05 -12.21
C CYS A 92 -8.15 -1.77 -12.95
N GLY A 93 -6.91 -1.67 -13.45
CA GLY A 93 -6.39 -0.49 -14.11
C GLY A 93 -6.08 0.63 -13.12
N ASN A 94 -6.29 1.88 -13.53
CA ASN A 94 -6.01 3.08 -12.74
C ASN A 94 -7.29 3.87 -12.50
N VAL A 95 -7.42 4.50 -11.34
CA VAL A 95 -8.37 5.60 -11.13
C VAL A 95 -7.82 6.83 -11.87
N PRO A 96 -8.46 7.34 -12.94
CA PRO A 96 -7.94 8.48 -13.67
C PRO A 96 -8.24 9.81 -12.94
N ALA A 97 -7.36 10.80 -13.11
CA ALA A 97 -7.68 12.18 -12.74
C ALA A 97 -8.79 12.73 -13.63
N ASP A 98 -9.79 13.38 -13.02
CA ASP A 98 -10.84 14.08 -13.75
C ASP A 98 -10.38 15.49 -14.14
N PRO A 99 -10.23 15.81 -15.44
CA PRO A 99 -9.82 17.15 -15.87
C PRO A 99 -10.81 18.26 -15.49
N SER A 100 -12.07 17.91 -15.21
CA SER A 100 -13.10 18.86 -14.79
C SER A 100 -13.16 19.08 -13.28
N ASP A 101 -12.63 18.13 -12.50
CA ASP A 101 -12.50 18.21 -11.04
C ASP A 101 -11.27 17.45 -10.55
N LEU A 102 -10.13 18.13 -10.54
CA LEU A 102 -8.85 17.58 -10.08
C LEU A 102 -8.89 17.14 -8.60
N SER A 103 -9.87 17.61 -7.83
CA SER A 103 -10.02 17.24 -6.42
C SER A 103 -10.81 15.95 -6.21
N SER A 104 -11.51 15.46 -7.24
CA SER A 104 -12.39 14.28 -7.17
C SER A 104 -11.66 12.95 -7.02
N HIS A 105 -10.35 12.89 -7.29
CA HIS A 105 -9.62 11.62 -7.34
C HIS A 105 -9.73 10.82 -6.04
N GLY A 106 -9.60 11.46 -4.87
CA GLY A 106 -9.75 10.79 -3.57
C GLY A 106 -11.13 10.16 -3.37
N LEU A 107 -12.21 10.89 -3.67
CA LEU A 107 -13.58 10.36 -3.55
C LEU A 107 -13.80 9.15 -4.48
N ARG A 108 -13.19 9.18 -5.66
CA ARG A 108 -13.32 8.11 -6.64
C ARG A 108 -12.45 6.91 -6.32
N ALA A 109 -11.26 7.15 -5.76
CA ALA A 109 -10.42 6.11 -5.18
C ALA A 109 -11.18 5.36 -4.09
N GLU A 110 -11.83 6.09 -3.18
CA GLU A 110 -12.70 5.48 -2.17
C GLU A 110 -13.82 4.65 -2.80
N GLN A 111 -14.54 5.19 -3.79
CA GLN A 111 -15.61 4.46 -4.50
C GLN A 111 -15.10 3.18 -5.18
N ALA A 112 -13.92 3.22 -5.81
CA ALA A 112 -13.31 2.06 -6.45
C ALA A 112 -12.98 0.97 -5.43
N VAL A 113 -12.40 1.33 -4.28
CA VAL A 113 -12.13 0.38 -3.20
C VAL A 113 -13.41 -0.18 -2.61
N ARG A 114 -14.46 0.64 -2.40
CA ARG A 114 -15.76 0.15 -1.92
C ARG A 114 -16.34 -0.92 -2.86
N LYS A 115 -16.23 -0.75 -4.19
CA LYS A 115 -16.64 -1.77 -5.16
C LYS A 115 -15.79 -3.04 -5.08
N ILE A 116 -14.47 -2.91 -4.97
CA ILE A 116 -13.55 -4.05 -4.78
C ILE A 116 -13.90 -4.86 -3.52
N LEU A 117 -14.07 -4.16 -2.39
CA LEU A 117 -14.46 -4.77 -1.12
C LEU A 117 -15.87 -5.36 -1.16
N GLY A 118 -16.79 -4.76 -1.94
CA GLY A 118 -18.13 -5.27 -2.18
C GLY A 118 -18.16 -6.59 -2.97
N ALA A 119 -17.18 -6.78 -3.86
CA ALA A 119 -16.95 -8.04 -4.57
C ALA A 119 -16.25 -9.12 -3.72
N GLY A 120 -15.87 -8.81 -2.48
CA GLY A 120 -15.14 -9.73 -1.59
C GLY A 120 -13.66 -9.90 -1.93
N ALA A 121 -13.11 -9.06 -2.83
CA ALA A 121 -11.72 -9.12 -3.24
C ALA A 121 -10.81 -8.34 -2.28
N MET A 122 -9.58 -8.82 -2.09
CA MET A 122 -8.53 -8.09 -1.37
C MET A 122 -7.91 -7.01 -2.28
N PRO A 123 -8.02 -5.71 -1.94
CA PRO A 123 -7.38 -4.65 -2.72
C PRO A 123 -5.86 -4.64 -2.50
N ILE A 124 -5.12 -4.54 -3.60
CA ILE A 124 -3.70 -4.19 -3.61
C ILE A 124 -3.55 -2.92 -4.45
N VAL A 125 -3.20 -1.82 -3.79
CA VAL A 125 -3.12 -0.51 -4.43
C VAL A 125 -1.68 -0.16 -4.79
N LEU A 126 -1.48 0.22 -6.05
CA LEU A 126 -0.25 0.84 -6.54
C LEU A 126 -0.45 2.35 -6.46
N GLY A 127 0.24 3.01 -5.55
CA GLY A 127 -0.03 4.38 -5.17
C GLY A 127 0.64 5.43 -6.05
N GLY A 128 0.22 6.67 -5.80
CA GLY A 128 0.93 7.92 -6.06
C GLY A 128 1.62 8.36 -4.77
N ASP A 129 1.40 9.60 -4.32
CA ASP A 129 1.91 10.07 -3.03
C ASP A 129 1.16 9.47 -1.82
N HIS A 130 1.65 9.74 -0.62
CA HIS A 130 1.15 9.14 0.62
C HIS A 130 -0.20 9.68 1.10
N SER A 131 -0.90 10.52 0.33
CA SER A 131 -2.31 10.84 0.65
C SER A 131 -3.28 9.71 0.27
N ILE A 132 -2.85 8.79 -0.60
CA ILE A 132 -3.67 7.70 -1.16
C ILE A 132 -4.27 6.74 -0.13
N PRO A 133 -3.59 6.39 0.99
CA PRO A 133 -4.20 5.55 2.02
C PRO A 133 -5.47 6.14 2.63
N ILE A 134 -5.64 7.47 2.65
CA ILE A 134 -6.81 8.13 3.27
C ILE A 134 -8.13 7.63 2.64
N PRO A 135 -8.38 7.79 1.32
CA PRO A 135 -9.60 7.30 0.70
C PRO A 135 -9.71 5.77 0.72
N ILE A 136 -8.60 5.04 0.74
CA ILE A 136 -8.64 3.57 0.86
C ILE A 136 -9.18 3.18 2.23
N LEU A 137 -8.62 3.74 3.31
CA LEU A 137 -9.04 3.45 4.67
C LEU A 137 -10.48 3.90 4.93
N ARG A 138 -10.95 5.01 4.34
CA ARG A 138 -12.38 5.40 4.39
C ARG A 138 -13.30 4.34 3.79
N ALA A 139 -12.87 3.65 2.74
CA ALA A 139 -13.68 2.59 2.11
C ALA A 139 -13.91 1.36 3.01
N TYR A 140 -13.10 1.19 4.08
CA TYR A 140 -13.25 0.14 5.09
C TYR A 140 -14.25 0.46 6.21
N GLU A 141 -14.96 1.60 6.13
CA GLU A 141 -16.04 1.92 7.05
C GLU A 141 -17.04 0.74 7.20
N GLY A 142 -17.32 0.37 8.45
CA GLY A 142 -18.16 -0.78 8.79
C GLY A 142 -17.47 -2.16 8.68
N ARG A 143 -16.17 -2.22 8.36
CA ARG A 143 -15.38 -3.47 8.24
C ARG A 143 -14.30 -3.62 9.32
N GLY A 144 -14.41 -2.84 10.40
CA GLY A 144 -13.52 -2.90 11.56
C GLY A 144 -13.81 -4.06 12.52
N PRO A 145 -12.99 -4.23 13.56
CA PRO A 145 -11.77 -3.46 13.85
C PRO A 145 -10.60 -3.85 12.93
N ILE A 146 -9.79 -2.86 12.53
CA ILE A 146 -8.58 -3.03 11.73
C ILE A 146 -7.38 -2.46 12.48
N THR A 147 -6.31 -3.26 12.59
CA THR A 147 -4.99 -2.80 13.01
C THR A 147 -4.23 -2.30 11.80
N LEU A 148 -3.90 -1.01 11.77
CA LEU A 148 -3.12 -0.39 10.71
C LEU A 148 -1.64 -0.65 10.93
N ILE A 149 -0.99 -1.26 9.94
CA ILE A 149 0.46 -1.46 9.89
C ILE A 149 1.02 -0.49 8.86
N HIS A 150 1.82 0.46 9.34
CA HIS A 150 2.36 1.55 8.56
C HIS A 150 3.89 1.46 8.51
N ILE A 151 4.44 1.33 7.30
CA ILE A 151 5.89 1.33 7.06
C ILE A 151 6.28 2.67 6.48
N ASP A 152 7.11 3.42 7.18
CA ASP A 152 7.48 4.79 6.79
C ASP A 152 8.72 5.27 7.57
N ALA A 153 9.50 6.15 6.96
CA ALA A 153 10.52 6.91 7.68
C ALA A 153 9.89 8.01 8.54
N HIS A 154 8.74 8.51 8.12
CA HIS A 154 8.07 9.70 8.62
C HIS A 154 6.84 9.38 9.48
N LEU A 155 6.41 10.41 10.20
CA LEU A 155 5.32 10.29 11.16
C LEU A 155 3.96 10.36 10.47
N ASP A 156 3.75 11.32 9.55
CA ASP A 156 2.48 11.48 8.82
C ASP A 156 1.23 11.78 9.67
N TRP A 157 1.46 12.57 10.71
CA TRP A 157 0.42 13.03 11.65
C TRP A 157 0.00 14.49 11.50
N ARG A 158 0.36 15.17 10.42
CA ARG A 158 0.01 16.59 10.21
C ARG A 158 -1.51 16.74 10.18
N ASP A 159 -2.06 17.53 11.09
CA ASP A 159 -3.51 17.79 11.05
C ASP A 159 -3.91 18.61 9.82
N GLU A 160 -3.12 19.63 9.50
CA GLU A 160 -3.33 20.51 8.35
C GLU A 160 -1.98 21.08 7.85
N ILE A 161 -1.85 21.22 6.53
CA ILE A 161 -0.85 22.08 5.89
C ILE A 161 -1.56 22.91 4.81
N ASN A 162 -1.42 24.23 4.86
CA ASN A 162 -1.99 25.17 3.88
C ASN A 162 -3.51 24.97 3.64
N GLY A 163 -4.30 24.69 4.69
CA GLY A 163 -5.73 24.43 4.55
C GLY A 163 -6.10 23.01 4.07
N VAL A 164 -5.12 22.14 3.80
CA VAL A 164 -5.36 20.77 3.34
C VAL A 164 -5.12 19.78 4.49
N ARG A 165 -6.15 19.00 4.81
CA ARG A 165 -6.13 17.96 5.86
C ARG A 165 -5.90 16.54 5.33
N ASP A 166 -6.12 16.33 4.04
CA ASP A 166 -6.02 15.00 3.41
C ASP A 166 -4.76 14.86 2.54
N GLY A 167 -3.69 15.60 2.83
CA GLY A 167 -2.46 15.55 2.04
C GLY A 167 -1.49 14.47 2.51
N LEU A 168 -0.35 14.35 1.80
CA LEU A 168 0.60 13.24 1.98
C LEU A 168 1.25 13.15 3.37
N SER A 169 1.27 14.21 4.17
CA SER A 169 1.79 14.16 5.55
C SER A 169 0.71 13.97 6.61
N SER A 170 -0.53 13.69 6.20
CA SER A 170 -1.69 13.54 7.05
C SER A 170 -2.34 12.14 7.11
N PRO A 171 -1.93 11.10 6.35
CA PRO A 171 -2.73 9.88 6.22
C PRO A 171 -2.98 9.17 7.55
N ILE A 172 -1.98 9.11 8.43
CA ILE A 172 -2.09 8.39 9.70
C ILE A 172 -2.91 9.17 10.71
N ARG A 173 -2.79 10.50 10.72
CA ARG A 173 -3.69 11.34 11.51
C ARG A 173 -5.14 11.20 11.06
N ARG A 174 -5.42 11.12 9.76
CA ARG A 174 -6.78 10.84 9.27
C ARG A 174 -7.25 9.44 9.67
N ALA A 175 -6.38 8.43 9.60
CA ALA A 175 -6.70 7.07 10.03
C ALA A 175 -7.07 7.00 11.52
N SER A 176 -6.37 7.73 12.39
CA SER A 176 -6.67 7.77 13.84
C SER A 176 -8.05 8.36 14.20
N GLU A 177 -8.69 9.05 13.26
CA GLU A 177 -10.00 9.65 13.42
C GLU A 177 -11.13 8.70 12.95
N MET A 178 -10.78 7.51 12.43
CA MET A 178 -11.74 6.54 11.90
C MET A 178 -12.08 5.45 12.91
N GLU A 179 -13.37 5.26 13.22
CA GLU A 179 -13.83 4.32 14.25
C GLU A 179 -13.47 2.84 13.96
N HIS A 180 -13.30 2.48 12.68
CA HIS A 180 -12.92 1.12 12.28
C HIS A 180 -11.42 0.83 12.38
N ILE A 181 -10.58 1.83 12.67
CA ILE A 181 -9.15 1.66 12.93
C ILE A 181 -8.95 1.55 14.45
N SER A 182 -8.51 0.38 14.92
CA SER A 182 -8.39 0.10 16.35
C SER A 182 -7.01 0.40 16.91
N GLU A 183 -5.96 0.06 16.17
CA GLU A 183 -4.56 0.24 16.58
C GLU A 183 -3.73 0.68 15.38
N ILE A 184 -2.68 1.46 15.64
CA ILE A 184 -1.75 1.94 14.61
C ILE A 184 -0.33 1.57 15.04
N PHE A 185 0.35 0.78 14.20
CA PHE A 185 1.78 0.46 14.33
C PHE A 185 2.55 1.17 13.23
N GLN A 186 3.41 2.12 13.62
CA GLN A 186 4.29 2.83 12.68
C GLN A 186 5.71 2.31 12.83
N ILE A 187 6.25 1.73 11.78
CA ILE A 187 7.49 0.97 11.81
C ILE A 187 8.46 1.57 10.80
N GLY A 188 9.66 1.92 11.28
CA GLY A 188 10.72 2.47 10.43
C GLY A 188 11.03 3.94 10.67
N LEU A 189 10.38 4.55 11.67
CA LEU A 189 10.51 5.97 12.00
C LEU A 189 11.98 6.35 12.22
N ARG A 190 12.45 7.37 11.50
CA ARG A 190 13.82 7.89 11.58
C ARG A 190 13.93 9.24 10.89
N ALA A 191 15.07 9.91 11.08
CA ALA A 191 15.36 11.20 10.45
C ALA A 191 14.28 12.27 10.71
N GLN A 192 14.27 13.34 9.91
CA GLN A 192 13.31 14.43 10.02
C GLN A 192 12.36 14.40 8.83
N GLY A 193 11.05 14.38 9.13
CA GLY A 193 9.99 14.61 8.16
C GLY A 193 9.29 15.94 8.36
N SER A 194 8.06 16.04 7.88
CA SER A 194 7.21 17.23 8.05
C SER A 194 6.61 17.36 9.45
N GLY A 195 6.63 16.31 10.26
CA GLY A 195 6.06 16.27 11.60
C GLY A 195 6.57 17.39 12.53
N ARG A 196 5.70 17.86 13.41
CA ARG A 196 6.00 18.82 14.49
C ARG A 196 5.82 18.14 15.83
N GLN A 197 6.31 18.79 16.90
CA GLN A 197 6.16 18.28 18.26
C GLN A 197 4.69 18.04 18.64
N THR A 198 3.77 18.88 18.16
CA THR A 198 2.32 18.73 18.37
C THR A 198 1.76 17.49 17.67
N ASP A 199 2.27 17.16 16.50
CA ASP A 199 1.82 15.99 15.74
C ASP A 199 2.32 14.70 16.40
N PHE A 200 3.57 14.71 16.89
CA PHE A 200 4.11 13.63 17.73
C PHE A 200 3.29 13.44 19.00
N GLN A 201 2.95 14.52 19.71
CA GLN A 201 2.13 14.44 20.91
C GLN A 201 0.74 13.86 20.59
N ALA A 202 0.11 14.27 19.48
CA ALA A 202 -1.17 13.71 19.06
C ALA A 202 -1.08 12.19 18.78
N ALA A 203 0.01 11.72 18.19
CA ALA A 203 0.24 10.29 17.98
C ALA A 203 0.38 9.53 19.30
N VAL A 204 1.10 10.11 20.27
CA VAL A 204 1.25 9.54 21.63
C VAL A 204 -0.09 9.54 22.37
N ASP A 205 -0.85 10.62 22.31
CA ASP A 205 -2.14 10.76 22.99
C ASP A 205 -3.18 9.78 22.43
N TYR A 206 -3.12 9.48 21.13
CA TYR A 206 -3.91 8.41 20.51
C TYR A 206 -3.51 7.02 21.01
N GLY A 207 -2.24 6.83 21.40
CA GLY A 207 -1.67 5.52 21.73
C GLY A 207 -1.05 4.80 20.54
N ALA A 208 -0.54 5.53 19.55
CA ALA A 208 0.14 4.93 18.40
C ALA A 208 1.43 4.21 18.84
N HIS A 209 1.67 3.03 18.27
CA HIS A 209 2.88 2.25 18.48
C HIS A 209 4.00 2.77 17.57
N LEU A 210 4.75 3.78 18.05
CA LEU A 210 5.83 4.41 17.30
C LEU A 210 7.13 3.60 17.43
N ILE A 211 7.53 2.92 16.35
CA ILE A 211 8.67 2.00 16.30
C ILE A 211 9.73 2.57 15.36
N THR A 212 10.88 2.92 15.93
CA THR A 212 12.00 3.44 15.16
C THR A 212 12.66 2.35 14.33
N ALA A 213 13.28 2.71 13.20
CA ALA A 213 14.07 1.74 12.43
C ALA A 213 15.20 1.11 13.28
N TYR A 214 15.79 1.87 14.20
CA TYR A 214 16.83 1.40 15.10
C TYR A 214 16.32 0.32 16.06
N GLU A 215 15.11 0.48 16.60
CA GLU A 215 14.48 -0.55 17.43
C GLU A 215 14.31 -1.88 16.66
N VAL A 216 13.92 -1.80 15.37
CA VAL A 216 13.79 -2.98 14.51
C VAL A 216 15.14 -3.62 14.20
N HIS A 217 16.19 -2.82 14.02
CA HIS A 217 17.55 -3.33 13.77
C HIS A 217 18.14 -4.00 15.01
N ASP A 218 17.94 -3.41 16.20
CA ASP A 218 18.48 -3.88 17.46
C ASP A 218 17.76 -5.14 17.96
N ASN A 219 16.43 -5.17 17.85
CA ASN A 219 15.59 -6.23 18.45
C ASN A 219 15.03 -7.21 17.41
N GLY A 220 15.17 -6.89 16.12
CA GLY A 220 14.62 -7.67 15.01
C GLY A 220 13.11 -7.50 14.83
N MET A 221 12.63 -7.73 13.61
CA MET A 221 11.21 -7.63 13.25
C MET A 221 10.29 -8.59 14.05
N GLN A 222 10.85 -9.65 14.67
CA GLN A 222 10.05 -10.52 15.54
C GLN A 222 9.49 -9.75 16.74
N SER A 223 10.30 -8.91 17.37
CA SER A 223 9.88 -8.13 18.54
C SER A 223 8.68 -7.22 18.23
N VAL A 224 8.59 -6.71 16.99
CA VAL A 224 7.44 -5.95 16.50
C VAL A 224 6.23 -6.85 16.30
N LEU A 225 6.40 -7.99 15.64
CA LEU A 225 5.32 -8.97 15.42
C LEU A 225 4.73 -9.49 16.74
N ASP A 226 5.55 -9.64 17.78
CA ASP A 226 5.12 -10.11 19.10
C ASP A 226 4.22 -9.08 19.82
N ARG A 227 4.32 -7.79 19.45
CA ARG A 227 3.46 -6.71 19.96
C ARG A 227 2.15 -6.57 19.20
N ILE A 228 2.09 -7.03 17.95
CA ILE A 228 0.89 -6.96 17.13
C ILE A 228 -0.10 -8.05 17.60
N PRO A 229 -1.38 -7.73 17.87
CA PRO A 229 -2.36 -8.71 18.34
C PRO A 229 -2.54 -9.87 17.36
N ASP A 230 -2.71 -11.10 17.86
CA ASP A 230 -3.11 -12.26 17.06
C ASP A 230 -4.59 -12.19 16.66
N ASN A 231 -4.97 -12.93 15.61
CA ASN A 231 -6.31 -13.04 15.06
C ASN A 231 -6.94 -11.70 14.65
N GLY A 232 -6.11 -10.70 14.31
CA GLY A 232 -6.55 -9.39 13.87
C GLY A 232 -6.79 -9.29 12.37
N ASN A 233 -7.54 -8.27 11.97
CA ASN A 233 -7.54 -7.78 10.59
C ASN A 233 -6.46 -6.70 10.46
N TYR A 234 -5.54 -6.87 9.52
CA TYR A 234 -4.43 -5.94 9.31
C TYR A 234 -4.58 -5.26 7.96
N TYR A 235 -4.42 -3.94 7.93
CA TYR A 235 -4.21 -3.21 6.68
C TYR A 235 -2.75 -2.76 6.62
N LEU A 236 -2.06 -3.05 5.52
CA LEU A 236 -0.63 -2.75 5.35
C LEU A 236 -0.42 -1.59 4.37
N THR A 237 -0.08 -0.41 4.88
CA THR A 237 0.29 0.76 4.07
C THR A 237 1.81 0.93 4.08
N ILE A 238 2.42 0.98 2.91
CA ILE A 238 3.88 1.06 2.75
C ILE A 238 4.25 2.35 2.03
N ASP A 239 4.81 3.30 2.77
CA ASP A 239 5.67 4.32 2.18
C ASP A 239 6.95 3.65 1.68
N ALA A 240 7.28 3.85 0.41
CA ALA A 240 8.53 3.37 -0.14
C ALA A 240 9.74 3.91 0.63
N ASP A 241 9.68 5.14 1.17
CA ASP A 241 10.81 5.72 1.89
C ASP A 241 11.02 5.12 3.30
N GLY A 242 10.05 4.33 3.80
CA GLY A 242 10.21 3.51 4.98
C GLY A 242 11.28 2.43 4.84
N LEU A 243 11.51 1.95 3.61
CA LEU A 243 12.57 1.01 3.28
C LEU A 243 13.92 1.72 3.10
N ASP A 244 15.01 0.99 3.33
CA ASP A 244 16.35 1.56 3.17
C ASP A 244 16.62 1.97 1.69
N PRO A 245 17.21 3.15 1.43
CA PRO A 245 17.51 3.60 0.07
C PRO A 245 18.45 2.68 -0.72
N SER A 246 19.21 1.79 -0.07
CA SER A 246 20.00 0.77 -0.77
C SER A 246 19.16 -0.28 -1.50
N ILE A 247 17.88 -0.41 -1.15
CA ILE A 247 16.92 -1.37 -1.75
C ILE A 247 15.65 -0.72 -2.30
N MET A 248 15.36 0.52 -1.89
CA MET A 248 14.23 1.32 -2.37
C MET A 248 14.71 2.78 -2.66
N PRO A 249 15.61 2.99 -3.64
CA PRO A 249 16.21 4.30 -3.88
C PRO A 249 15.28 5.33 -4.53
N GLY A 250 14.31 4.87 -5.33
CA GLY A 250 13.40 5.72 -6.09
C GLY A 250 12.27 6.29 -5.23
N VAL A 251 12.59 7.25 -4.37
CA VAL A 251 11.63 8.04 -3.56
C VAL A 251 12.02 9.52 -3.56
N ALA A 252 11.09 10.40 -3.18
CA ALA A 252 11.34 11.85 -3.13
C ALA A 252 12.28 12.26 -1.99
N GLY A 253 12.15 11.62 -0.82
CA GLY A 253 12.90 11.95 0.40
C GLY A 253 13.57 10.73 1.03
N PRO A 254 14.65 10.17 0.45
CA PRO A 254 15.27 8.97 0.98
C PRO A 254 15.89 9.20 2.37
N ALA A 255 15.54 8.36 3.35
CA ALA A 255 16.13 8.37 4.69
C ALA A 255 17.01 7.12 4.92
N LEU A 256 18.29 7.29 5.24
CA LEU A 256 19.22 6.17 5.46
C LEU A 256 18.90 5.36 6.72
N GLY A 257 19.24 4.06 6.73
CA GLY A 257 19.07 3.17 7.88
C GLY A 257 17.66 2.58 7.99
N GLY A 258 16.96 2.44 6.87
CA GLY A 258 15.55 2.02 6.83
C GLY A 258 15.32 0.53 7.02
N ILE A 259 14.06 0.13 6.88
CA ILE A 259 13.68 -1.29 6.96
C ILE A 259 14.24 -2.02 5.74
N THR A 260 14.85 -3.18 5.97
CA THR A 260 15.41 -4.03 4.91
C THR A 260 14.34 -4.92 4.27
N TYR A 261 14.62 -5.42 3.06
CA TYR A 261 13.71 -6.33 2.34
C TYR A 261 13.42 -7.60 3.15
N VAL A 262 14.42 -8.13 3.87
CA VAL A 262 14.28 -9.35 4.68
C VAL A 262 13.39 -9.08 5.90
N GLN A 263 13.52 -7.90 6.53
CA GLN A 263 12.61 -7.49 7.62
C GLN A 263 11.18 -7.30 7.10
N MET A 264 11.00 -6.68 5.94
CA MET A 264 9.68 -6.54 5.30
C MET A 264 9.04 -7.88 4.96
N ARG A 265 9.81 -8.80 4.37
CA ARG A 265 9.33 -10.17 4.13
C ARG A 265 8.91 -10.83 5.44
N LYS A 266 9.71 -10.72 6.50
CA LYS A 266 9.37 -11.28 7.82
C LYS A 266 8.07 -10.69 8.38
N LEU A 267 7.87 -9.37 8.25
CA LEU A 267 6.64 -8.71 8.65
C LEU A 267 5.44 -9.24 7.87
N ILE A 268 5.48 -9.23 6.53
CA ILE A 268 4.37 -9.65 5.68
C ILE A 268 3.93 -11.08 6.00
N HIS A 269 4.87 -12.02 6.03
CA HIS A 269 4.58 -13.41 6.37
C HIS A 269 4.10 -13.56 7.82
N GLY A 270 4.67 -12.78 8.74
CA GLY A 270 4.26 -12.78 10.15
C GLY A 270 2.82 -12.29 10.34
N LEU A 271 2.42 -11.19 9.69
CA LEU A 271 1.05 -10.69 9.70
C LEU A 271 0.08 -11.73 9.16
N VAL A 272 0.44 -12.36 8.03
CA VAL A 272 -0.41 -13.39 7.42
C VAL A 272 -0.59 -14.60 8.34
N ASN A 273 0.45 -15.02 9.05
CA ASN A 273 0.38 -16.14 9.98
C ASN A 273 -0.38 -15.81 11.28
N LYS A 274 -0.43 -14.54 11.68
CA LYS A 274 -1.08 -14.10 12.91
C LYS A 274 -2.58 -13.85 12.74
N GLY A 275 -3.03 -13.49 11.55
CA GLY A 275 -4.42 -13.07 11.32
C GLY A 275 -4.74 -12.90 9.83
N LYS A 276 -5.52 -11.87 9.48
CA LYS A 276 -5.94 -11.60 8.11
C LYS A 276 -5.44 -10.25 7.61
N VAL A 277 -4.53 -10.23 6.63
CA VAL A 277 -4.22 -8.99 5.89
C VAL A 277 -5.38 -8.69 4.94
N VAL A 278 -6.13 -7.61 5.18
CA VAL A 278 -7.37 -7.27 4.45
C VAL A 278 -7.15 -6.37 3.24
N GLY A 279 -5.94 -5.85 3.07
CA GLY A 279 -5.55 -4.99 1.96
C GLY A 279 -4.13 -4.47 2.13
N MET A 280 -3.57 -3.96 1.04
CA MET A 280 -2.22 -3.41 1.01
C MET A 280 -2.12 -2.26 0.01
N ASP A 281 -1.32 -1.25 0.33
CA ASP A 281 -0.86 -0.26 -0.63
C ASP A 281 0.65 -0.01 -0.55
N ILE A 282 1.22 0.45 -1.67
CA ILE A 282 2.60 0.93 -1.75
C ILE A 282 2.58 2.29 -2.45
N VAL A 283 3.11 3.32 -1.80
CA VAL A 283 3.09 4.72 -2.25
C VAL A 283 4.51 5.30 -2.37
N GLU A 284 4.62 6.55 -2.82
CA GLU A 284 5.84 7.39 -2.81
C GLU A 284 7.01 6.94 -3.70
N ILE A 285 6.80 5.94 -4.56
CA ILE A 285 7.80 5.57 -5.56
C ILE A 285 7.90 6.67 -6.61
N THR A 286 9.12 7.15 -6.87
CA THR A 286 9.43 8.15 -7.89
C THR A 286 10.22 7.51 -9.05
N PRO A 287 9.55 7.09 -10.14
CA PRO A 287 10.19 6.30 -11.19
C PRO A 287 11.39 6.98 -11.87
N THR A 288 11.48 8.31 -11.88
CA THR A 288 12.64 8.99 -12.49
C THR A 288 13.91 8.92 -11.69
N THR A 289 13.82 8.71 -10.38
CA THR A 289 15.01 8.53 -9.53
C THR A 289 15.25 7.06 -9.18
N ASP A 290 14.38 6.15 -9.66
CA ASP A 290 14.52 4.72 -9.40
C ASP A 290 15.70 4.10 -10.17
N VAL A 291 16.79 3.87 -9.44
CA VAL A 291 18.02 3.31 -9.99
C VAL A 291 17.80 1.87 -10.41
N ASN A 292 17.96 1.58 -11.70
CA ASN A 292 17.75 0.26 -12.30
C ASN A 292 16.34 -0.33 -12.10
N ASN A 293 15.35 0.51 -11.83
CA ASN A 293 13.98 0.13 -11.46
C ASN A 293 13.91 -0.77 -10.19
N ILE A 294 14.90 -0.66 -9.31
CA ILE A 294 15.00 -1.51 -8.12
C ILE A 294 13.81 -1.25 -7.18
N SER A 295 13.37 -0.01 -7.00
CA SER A 295 12.18 0.28 -6.18
C SER A 295 10.92 -0.37 -6.73
N CYS A 296 10.68 -0.24 -8.05
CA CYS A 296 9.53 -0.88 -8.70
C CYS A 296 9.57 -2.42 -8.59
N ILE A 297 10.75 -3.01 -8.72
CA ILE A 297 10.94 -4.46 -8.52
C ILE A 297 10.68 -4.84 -7.05
N THR A 298 11.24 -4.09 -6.10
CA THR A 298 11.04 -4.31 -4.67
C THR A 298 9.56 -4.26 -4.32
N ALA A 299 8.83 -3.23 -4.78
CA ALA A 299 7.39 -3.11 -4.55
C ALA A 299 6.61 -4.32 -5.08
N GLY A 300 6.87 -4.74 -6.32
CA GLY A 300 6.24 -5.92 -6.89
C GLY A 300 6.59 -7.21 -6.14
N ARG A 301 7.81 -7.34 -5.63
CA ARG A 301 8.23 -8.49 -4.81
C ARG A 301 7.55 -8.51 -3.44
N LEU A 302 7.30 -7.36 -2.82
CA LEU A 302 6.51 -7.29 -1.58
C LEU A 302 5.06 -7.74 -1.81
N ILE A 303 4.45 -7.32 -2.92
CA ILE A 303 3.12 -7.78 -3.35
C ILE A 303 3.10 -9.31 -3.56
N VAL A 304 4.11 -9.86 -4.24
CA VAL A 304 4.25 -11.32 -4.42
C VAL A 304 4.36 -12.04 -3.08
N ASN A 305 5.10 -11.50 -2.12
CA ASN A 305 5.20 -12.06 -0.78
C ASN A 305 3.84 -12.11 -0.08
N LEU A 306 3.05 -11.03 -0.15
CA LEU A 306 1.72 -11.00 0.44
C LEU A 306 0.81 -12.05 -0.22
N ILE A 307 0.69 -12.03 -1.55
CA ILE A 307 -0.20 -12.97 -2.27
C ILE A 307 0.22 -14.42 -1.99
N GLY A 308 1.51 -14.74 -2.11
CA GLY A 308 1.98 -16.11 -1.93
C GLY A 308 1.87 -16.61 -0.49
N ALA A 309 2.04 -15.73 0.51
CA ALA A 309 1.78 -16.07 1.91
C ALA A 309 0.28 -16.28 2.15
N ALA A 310 -0.58 -15.37 1.67
CA ALA A 310 -2.03 -15.44 1.84
C ALA A 310 -2.64 -16.71 1.23
N VAL A 311 -2.17 -17.13 0.04
CA VAL A 311 -2.58 -18.40 -0.58
C VAL A 311 -2.27 -19.60 0.33
N ARG A 312 -1.09 -19.63 0.95
CA ARG A 312 -0.67 -20.73 1.84
C ARG A 312 -1.36 -20.71 3.20
N ALA A 313 -1.92 -19.55 3.58
CA ALA A 313 -2.76 -19.38 4.75
C ALA A 313 -4.27 -19.58 4.43
N ASP A 314 -4.59 -20.12 3.24
CA ASP A 314 -5.95 -20.46 2.81
C ASP A 314 -6.95 -19.28 2.80
N TYR A 315 -6.44 -18.03 2.64
CA TYR A 315 -7.27 -16.81 2.67
C TYR A 315 -8.40 -16.80 1.64
N PHE A 316 -8.19 -17.47 0.51
CA PHE A 316 -9.05 -17.41 -0.67
C PHE A 316 -9.89 -18.68 -0.86
N ASP A 317 -9.74 -19.65 0.03
CA ASP A 317 -10.50 -20.91 0.01
C ASP A 317 -11.69 -20.87 0.98
N ALA A 318 -11.69 -19.94 1.94
CA ALA A 318 -12.84 -19.64 2.78
C ALA A 318 -13.81 -18.70 2.04
N PRO A 319 -15.14 -18.87 2.18
CA PRO A 319 -16.09 -17.88 1.66
C PRO A 319 -15.77 -16.49 2.24
N PRO A 320 -15.88 -15.41 1.45
CA PRO A 320 -15.63 -14.06 1.95
C PRO A 320 -16.54 -13.75 3.15
N LEU A 321 -15.96 -13.11 4.18
CA LEU A 321 -16.66 -12.62 5.37
C LEU A 321 -17.79 -11.66 4.98
#